data_AF-A0A955K788-F1
#
_entry.id   AF-A0A955K788-F1
#
_cell.length_a   1.000
_cell.length_b   1.000
_cell.length_c   1.000
_cell.angle_alpha   90.00
_cell.angle_beta   90.00
_cell.angle_gamma   90.00
#
_symmetry.space_group_name_H-M   'P 1'
#
loop_
_entity.id
_entity.type
_entity.pdbx_description
1 polymer ?
#
loop_
_entity_poly.entity_id
_entity_poly.type
_entity_poly.pdbx_seq_one_letter_code
_entity_poly.pdbx_strand_id
1 'polypeptide(L)'
;MEILSFIQTYILIPQADAAISEEFVAFIGRVNQHVVNPLIVVLFSVALVLFIVGLYKFFSGKDNADALKTGKQHMLWGIIGMAIMVSVFGIMNFITGSLGIDDVDPSSSGDFSGLQRDTQSPVFRP
;
A
#
# COMPACT_ATOMS: atom_id res chain seq x y z
N MET A 1 -25.35 -39.91 -12.97
CA MET A 1 -25.25 -38.43 -12.95
C MET A 1 -24.11 -37.92 -12.06
N GLU A 2 -23.22 -38.77 -11.54
CA GLU A 2 -22.18 -38.35 -10.57
C GLU A 2 -20.88 -37.84 -11.20
N ILE A 3 -20.62 -38.18 -12.46
CA ILE A 3 -19.40 -37.74 -13.17
C ILE A 3 -19.48 -36.24 -13.49
N LEU A 4 -20.69 -35.72 -13.73
CA LEU A 4 -20.91 -34.30 -14.01
C LEU A 4 -20.76 -33.43 -12.76
N SER A 5 -21.09 -33.93 -11.55
CA SER A 5 -20.86 -33.20 -10.30
C SER A 5 -19.37 -33.16 -9.92
N PHE A 6 -18.60 -34.21 -10.22
CA PHE A 6 -17.16 -34.26 -9.93
C PHE A 6 -16.37 -33.22 -10.77
N ILE A 7 -16.77 -33.02 -12.02
CA ILE A 7 -16.17 -32.01 -12.92
C ILE A 7 -16.55 -30.59 -12.46
N GLN A 8 -17.79 -30.38 -12.01
CA GLN A 8 -18.22 -29.08 -11.46
C GLN A 8 -17.45 -28.71 -10.18
N THR A 9 -17.19 -29.65 -9.27
CA THR A 9 -16.43 -29.40 -8.03
C THR A 9 -14.94 -29.13 -8.26
N TYR A 10 -14.35 -29.64 -9.36
CA TYR A 10 -12.91 -29.57 -9.60
C TYR A 10 -12.49 -28.48 -10.60
N ILE A 11 -13.42 -27.97 -11.43
CA ILE A 11 -13.16 -26.90 -12.43
C ILE A 11 -13.75 -25.55 -12.04
N LEU A 12 -14.75 -25.51 -11.14
CA LEU A 12 -14.91 -24.31 -10.35
C LEU A 12 -13.61 -24.17 -9.55
N ILE A 13 -12.84 -23.11 -9.83
CA ILE A 13 -11.95 -22.48 -8.84
C ILE A 13 -12.64 -22.73 -7.52
N PRO A 14 -12.01 -23.40 -6.52
CA PRO A 14 -12.64 -23.53 -5.23
C PRO A 14 -13.11 -22.14 -4.94
N GLN A 15 -14.45 -21.95 -4.92
CA GLN A 15 -15.01 -20.81 -4.27
C GLN A 15 -14.55 -21.13 -2.87
N ALA A 16 -13.34 -20.67 -2.57
CA ALA A 16 -13.08 -20.10 -1.33
C ALA A 16 -14.25 -19.11 -1.19
N ASP A 17 -15.36 -19.60 -0.64
CA ASP A 17 -15.56 -19.45 0.80
C ASP A 17 -14.19 -19.48 1.50
N ALA A 18 -13.34 -18.51 1.18
CA ALA A 18 -12.46 -17.87 2.10
C ALA A 18 -13.49 -17.26 3.02
N ALA A 19 -14.04 -18.09 3.90
CA ALA A 19 -14.65 -17.71 5.15
C ALA A 19 -13.51 -17.17 6.02
N ILE A 20 -12.72 -16.25 5.46
CA ILE A 20 -12.14 -15.16 6.16
C ILE A 20 -13.38 -14.44 6.68
N SER A 21 -13.65 -14.57 7.98
CA SER A 21 -14.79 -13.92 8.59
C SER A 21 -14.80 -12.45 8.16
N GLU A 22 -15.97 -11.90 7.85
CA GLU A 22 -16.06 -10.48 7.49
C GLU A 22 -15.42 -9.59 8.56
N GLU A 23 -15.43 -10.05 9.82
CA GLU A 23 -14.73 -9.44 10.94
C GLU A 23 -13.21 -9.38 10.76
N PHE A 24 -12.58 -10.43 10.22
CA PHE A 24 -11.14 -10.43 9.95
C PHE A 24 -10.80 -9.51 8.78
N VAL A 25 -11.58 -9.50 7.70
CA VAL A 25 -11.39 -8.55 6.58
C VAL A 25 -11.54 -7.11 7.08
N ALA A 26 -12.58 -6.83 7.88
CA ALA A 26 -12.80 -5.52 8.50
C ALA A 26 -11.71 -5.15 9.52
N PHE A 27 -11.13 -6.13 10.21
CA PHE A 27 -9.98 -5.91 11.09
C PHE A 27 -8.74 -5.51 10.30
N ILE A 28 -8.39 -6.26 9.24
CA ILE A 28 -7.24 -5.94 8.38
C ILE A 28 -7.43 -4.59 7.69
N GLY A 29 -8.64 -4.27 7.22
CA GLY A 29 -8.97 -2.95 6.67
C GLY A 29 -8.73 -1.81 7.67
N ARG A 30 -9.19 -1.98 8.92
CA ARG A 30 -8.96 -0.98 9.99
C ARG A 30 -7.49 -0.84 10.36
N VAL A 31 -6.74 -1.94 10.44
CA VAL A 31 -5.29 -1.90 10.70
C VAL A 31 -4.57 -1.19 9.56
N ASN A 32 -4.92 -1.48 8.31
CA ASN A 32 -4.32 -0.81 7.16
C ASN A 32 -4.57 0.70 7.19
N GLN A 33 -5.82 1.10 7.43
CA GLN A 33 -6.24 2.50 7.42
C GLN A 33 -5.63 3.31 8.57
N HIS A 34 -5.55 2.74 9.78
CA HIS A 34 -5.15 3.49 10.97
C HIS A 34 -3.70 3.26 11.42
N VAL A 35 -3.04 2.21 10.94
CA VAL A 35 -1.67 1.88 11.33
C VAL A 35 -0.74 1.96 10.13
N VAL A 36 -1.02 1.20 9.07
CA VAL A 36 -0.09 1.07 7.93
C VAL A 36 0.01 2.36 7.12
N ASN A 37 -1.12 2.93 6.70
CA ASN A 37 -1.15 4.15 5.89
C ASN A 37 -0.47 5.34 6.60
N PRO A 38 -0.80 5.67 7.87
CA PRO A 38 -0.12 6.73 8.59
C PRO A 38 1.37 6.45 8.80
N LEU A 39 1.75 5.19 9.05
CA LEU A 39 3.14 4.80 9.25
C LEU A 39 3.98 5.03 7.99
N ILE A 40 3.45 4.70 6.80
CA ILE A 40 4.12 4.97 5.51
C ILE A 40 4.40 6.47 5.36
N VAL A 41 3.40 7.31 5.61
CA VAL A 41 3.52 8.78 5.50
C VAL A 41 4.57 9.33 6.49
N VAL A 42 4.57 8.82 7.73
CA VAL A 42 5.54 9.21 8.75
C VAL A 42 6.95 8.77 8.36
N LEU A 43 7.14 7.51 7.94
CA LEU A 43 8.43 6.98 7.51
C LEU A 43 8.98 7.75 6.31
N PHE A 44 8.13 8.06 5.33
CA PHE A 44 8.52 8.87 4.18
C PHE A 44 8.95 10.29 4.61
N SER A 45 8.18 10.92 5.50
CA SER A 45 8.50 12.24 6.03
C SER A 45 9.84 12.25 6.77
N VAL A 46 10.10 11.23 7.60
CA VAL A 46 11.39 11.10 8.29
C VAL A 46 12.54 10.87 7.31
N ALA A 47 12.37 9.99 6.32
CA ALA A 47 13.37 9.76 5.28
C ALA A 47 13.72 11.04 4.51
N LEU A 48 12.71 11.82 4.13
CA LEU A 48 12.87 13.10 3.45
C LEU A 48 13.63 14.12 4.32
N VAL A 49 13.28 14.22 5.61
CA VAL A 49 13.96 15.12 6.54
C VAL A 49 15.42 14.72 6.73
N LEU A 50 15.71 13.44 6.94
CA LEU A 50 17.10 12.94 7.06
C LEU A 50 17.90 13.21 5.79
N PHE A 51 17.29 13.06 4.62
CA PHE A 51 17.89 13.40 3.35
C PHE A 51 18.25 14.89 3.27
N ILE A 52 17.32 15.80 3.59
CA ILE A 52 17.52 17.25 3.56
C ILE A 52 18.60 17.68 4.57
N VAL A 53 18.54 17.15 5.80
CA VAL A 53 19.55 17.42 6.84
C VAL A 53 20.94 16.93 6.40
N GLY A 54 21.01 15.76 5.77
CA GLY A 54 22.25 15.22 5.19
C GLY A 54 22.80 16.12 4.09
N LEU A 55 21.93 16.58 3.18
CA LEU A 55 22.30 17.47 2.08
C LEU A 55 22.83 18.81 2.60
N TYR A 56 22.14 19.42 3.57
CA TYR A 56 22.57 20.65 4.20
C TYR A 56 23.94 20.50 4.87
N LYS A 57 24.13 19.47 5.70
CA LYS A 57 25.42 19.20 6.37
C LYS A 57 26.55 18.90 5.40
N PHE A 58 26.26 18.21 4.30
CA PHE A 58 27.26 17.93 3.27
C PHE A 58 27.73 19.19 2.56
N PHE A 59 26.82 20.12 2.26
CA PHE A 59 27.15 21.40 1.62
C PHE A 59 27.79 22.42 2.57
N SER A 60 27.34 22.49 3.83
CA SER A 60 27.87 23.43 4.82
C SER A 60 29.17 22.96 5.47
N GLY A 61 29.45 21.65 5.44
CA GLY A 61 30.57 21.03 6.15
C GLY A 61 31.88 20.99 5.36
N LYS A 62 32.04 21.71 4.24
CA LYS A 62 33.20 21.57 3.33
C LYS A 62 34.57 21.70 4.02
N ASP A 63 34.62 22.44 5.13
CA ASP A 63 35.85 22.68 5.90
C ASP A 63 36.03 21.74 7.11
N ASN A 64 35.08 20.82 7.37
CA ASN A 64 35.11 19.89 8.50
C ASN A 64 34.81 18.45 8.05
N ALA A 65 35.83 17.59 8.13
CA ALA A 65 35.77 16.19 7.70
C ALA A 65 34.70 15.36 8.43
N ASP A 66 34.43 15.63 9.71
CA ASP A 66 33.40 14.93 10.48
C ASP A 66 32.00 15.33 10.04
N ALA A 67 31.76 16.62 9.80
CA ALA A 67 30.49 17.12 9.28
C ALA A 67 30.18 16.53 7.89
N LEU A 68 31.20 16.40 7.03
CA LEU A 68 31.08 15.73 5.73
C LEU A 68 30.72 14.26 5.86
N LYS A 69 31.37 13.53 6.77
CA LYS A 69 31.11 12.10 7.00
C LYS A 69 29.68 11.88 7.50
N THR A 70 29.25 12.66 8.50
CA THR A 70 27.88 12.57 9.04
C THR A 70 26.84 12.98 8.00
N GLY A 71 27.09 14.03 7.21
CA GLY A 71 26.21 14.46 6.12
C GLY A 71 26.00 13.37 5.07
N LYS A 72 27.10 12.73 4.61
CA LYS A 72 27.04 11.58 3.69
C LYS A 72 26.22 10.43 4.23
N GLN A 73 26.38 10.10 5.51
CA GLN A 73 25.63 9.01 6.13
C GLN A 73 24.12 9.32 6.18
N HIS A 74 23.73 10.55 6.54
CA HIS A 74 22.32 10.96 6.58
C HIS A 74 21.71 11.00 5.16
N MET A 75 22.46 11.46 4.16
CA MET A 75 22.02 11.38 2.76
C MET A 75 21.80 9.93 2.33
N LEU A 76 22.72 9.02 2.66
CA LEU A 76 22.61 7.60 2.29
C LEU A 76 21.36 6.96 2.91
N TRP A 77 21.09 7.20 4.20
CA TRP A 77 19.88 6.71 4.86
C TRP A 77 18.60 7.27 4.22
N GLY A 78 18.60 8.55 3.86
CA GLY A 78 17.49 9.18 3.14
C GLY A 78 17.26 8.57 1.75
N ILE A 79 18.34 8.35 0.98
CA ILE A 79 18.28 7.74 -0.35
C ILE A 79 17.75 6.30 -0.28
N ILE A 80 18.20 5.51 0.71
CA ILE A 80 17.69 4.16 0.93
C ILE A 80 16.18 4.21 1.20
N GLY A 81 15.72 5.14 2.05
CA GLY A 81 14.30 5.33 2.32
C GLY A 81 13.48 5.68 1.06
N MET A 82 13.99 6.60 0.23
CA MET A 82 13.33 6.97 -1.03
C MET A 82 13.32 5.80 -2.03
N ALA A 83 14.41 5.04 -2.13
CA ALA A 83 14.52 3.89 -3.02
C ALA A 83 13.48 2.81 -2.66
N ILE A 84 13.25 2.56 -1.37
CA ILE A 84 12.21 1.63 -0.91
C ILE A 84 10.82 2.11 -1.34
N MET A 85 10.49 3.39 -1.15
CA MET A 85 9.18 3.93 -1.52
C MET A 85 8.93 3.83 -3.04
N VAL A 86 9.92 4.21 -3.86
CA VAL A 86 9.83 4.08 -5.32
C VAL A 86 9.70 2.62 -5.74
N SER A 87 10.42 1.71 -5.08
CA SER A 87 10.34 0.28 -5.37
C SER A 87 8.94 -0.28 -5.07
N VAL A 88 8.31 0.11 -3.95
CA VAL A 88 6.95 -0.33 -3.60
C VAL A 88 5.95 0.13 -4.65
N PHE A 89 5.96 1.40 -5.05
CA PHE A 89 5.05 1.90 -6.09
C PHE A 89 5.33 1.30 -7.46
N GLY A 90 6.59 1.09 -7.81
CA GLY A 90 6.97 0.43 -9.06
C GLY A 90 6.46 -1.01 -9.13
N ILE A 91 6.57 -1.76 -8.04
CA ILE A 91 6.06 -3.13 -7.96
C ILE A 91 4.52 -3.14 -7.98
N MET A 92 3.85 -2.25 -7.25
CA MET A 92 2.38 -2.14 -7.29
C MET A 92 1.89 -1.87 -8.69
N ASN A 93 2.44 -0.85 -9.37
CA ASN A 93 2.06 -0.50 -10.74
C ASN A 93 2.37 -1.62 -11.74
N PHE A 94 3.46 -2.36 -11.52
CA PHE A 94 3.81 -3.50 -12.37
C PHE A 94 2.78 -4.64 -12.25
N ILE A 95 2.37 -4.96 -11.01
CA ILE A 95 1.40 -6.03 -10.76
C ILE A 95 0.01 -5.64 -11.27
N THR A 96 -0.47 -4.44 -10.96
CA THR A 96 -1.82 -4.01 -11.38
C THR A 96 -1.90 -3.76 -12.88
N GLY A 97 -0.85 -3.19 -13.48
CA GLY A 97 -0.75 -3.05 -14.93
C GLY A 97 -0.73 -4.41 -15.64
N SER A 98 -0.10 -5.43 -15.04
CA SER A 98 -0.16 -6.80 -15.55
C SER A 98 -1.55 -7.43 -15.45
N LEU A 99 -2.42 -6.93 -14.56
CA LEU A 99 -3.78 -7.41 -14.36
C LEU A 99 -4.83 -6.55 -15.08
N GLY A 100 -4.43 -5.52 -15.83
CA GLY A 100 -5.32 -4.60 -16.54
C GLY A 100 -6.08 -3.63 -15.62
N ILE A 101 -5.51 -3.34 -14.45
CA ILE A 101 -6.05 -2.38 -13.47
C ILE A 101 -5.19 -1.11 -13.59
N ASP A 102 -5.72 -0.12 -14.31
CA ASP A 102 -4.96 1.04 -14.76
C ASP A 102 -4.79 2.13 -13.69
N ASP A 103 -5.47 2.03 -12.54
CA ASP A 103 -5.45 3.06 -11.50
C ASP A 103 -5.17 2.46 -10.12
N VAL A 104 -3.92 2.61 -9.68
CA VAL A 104 -3.51 2.29 -8.31
C VAL A 104 -3.38 3.59 -7.56
N ASP A 105 -4.45 3.98 -6.88
CA ASP A 105 -4.38 5.03 -5.90
C ASP A 105 -4.09 4.40 -4.51
N PRO A 106 -2.85 4.50 -4.02
CA PRO A 106 -2.47 3.99 -2.69
C PRO A 106 -3.17 4.73 -1.54
N SER A 107 -3.85 5.85 -1.82
CA SER A 107 -4.65 6.61 -0.85
C SER A 107 -6.15 6.32 -0.92
N SER A 108 -6.66 5.64 -1.96
CA SER A 108 -8.08 5.31 -2.14
C SER A 108 -8.52 3.99 -1.50
N SER A 109 -7.65 3.35 -0.71
CA SER A 109 -7.87 2.00 -0.19
C SER A 109 -9.11 1.91 0.72
N GLY A 110 -10.21 1.39 0.19
CA GLY A 110 -11.32 0.84 0.99
C GLY A 110 -12.62 1.64 1.01
N ASP A 111 -13.03 2.28 -0.10
CA ASP A 111 -14.42 2.72 -0.23
C ASP A 111 -15.36 1.50 -0.40
N PHE A 112 -15.68 0.85 0.73
CA PHE A 112 -16.68 -0.21 0.80
C PHE A 112 -18.11 0.35 0.81
N SER A 113 -18.28 1.68 0.73
CA SER A 113 -19.61 2.30 0.74
C SER A 113 -20.46 1.84 -0.46
N GLY A 114 -19.81 1.47 -1.57
CA GLY A 114 -20.45 0.90 -2.76
C GLY A 114 -21.12 -0.46 -2.51
N LEU A 115 -20.59 -1.30 -1.61
CA LEU A 115 -21.15 -2.62 -1.30
C LEU A 115 -22.34 -2.53 -0.33
N GLN A 116 -22.48 -1.42 0.39
CA GLN A 116 -23.59 -1.17 1.30
C GLN A 116 -24.78 -0.45 0.63
N ARG A 117 -24.61 0.09 -0.60
CA ARG A 117 -25.61 0.91 -1.29
C ARG A 117 -26.84 0.14 -1.78
N ASP A 118 -26.74 -1.18 -1.96
CA ASP A 118 -27.82 -1.98 -2.55
C ASP A 118 -28.82 -2.53 -1.53
N THR A 119 -28.63 -2.28 -0.23
CA THR A 119 -29.53 -2.77 0.84
C THR A 119 -30.39 -1.70 1.48
N GLN A 120 -30.22 -0.41 1.15
CA GLN A 120 -31.10 0.65 1.62
C GLN A 120 -31.98 1.24 0.53
N SER A 121 -33.23 0.78 0.60
CA SER A 121 -34.48 1.31 0.04
C SER A 121 -34.79 0.98 -1.42
N PRO A 122 -35.85 0.18 -1.69
CA PRO A 122 -36.49 0.19 -2.99
C PRO A 122 -37.19 1.55 -3.13
N VAL A 123 -36.68 2.37 -4.05
CA VAL A 123 -37.33 3.61 -4.46
C VAL A 123 -38.57 3.23 -5.28
N PHE A 124 -39.68 2.94 -4.59
CA PHE A 124 -40.99 2.91 -5.21
C PHE A 124 -41.36 4.36 -5.56
N ARG A 125 -41.18 4.71 -6.83
CA ARG A 125 -41.76 5.93 -7.40
C ARG A 125 -43.24 5.65 -7.75
N PRO A 126 -44.17 6.56 -7.41
CA PRO A 126 -45.58 6.42 -7.76
C PRO A 126 -45.81 6.52 -9.27
#